data_AF-A0A947DBA0-F1
#
_entry.id   AF-A0A947DBA0-F1
#
_cell.length_a   1.000
_cell.length_b   1.000
_cell.length_c   1.000
_cell.angle_alpha   90.00
_cell.angle_beta   90.00
_cell.angle_gamma   90.00
#
_symmetry.space_group_name_H-M   'P 1'
#
loop_
_entity.id
_entity.type
_entity.pdbx_description
1 polymer ?
#
loop_
_entity_poly.entity_id
_entity_poly.type
_entity_poly.pdbx_seq_one_letter_code
_entity_poly.pdbx_strand_id
1 'polypeptide(L)' 'MEQISINITIEEVNLILETLGQRPYVEVFQLINKIKAQAEAQVQANEMRQQEPNRGEPNANLT' A
#
# COMPACT_ATOMS: atom_id res chain seq x y z
N MET A 1 -19.27 7.27 5.22
CA MET A 1 -18.28 6.99 6.27
C MET A 1 -17.00 7.72 5.89
N GLU A 2 -16.40 8.45 6.82
CA GLU A 2 -15.13 9.13 6.59
C GLU A 2 -13.97 8.12 6.55
N GLN A 3 -12.94 8.41 5.77
CA GLN A 3 -11.72 7.61 5.67
C GLN A 3 -10.54 8.44 6.14
N ILE A 4 -9.60 7.80 6.84
CA ILE A 4 -8.35 8.41 7.27
C ILE A 4 -7.17 7.59 6.75
N SER A 5 -6.07 8.26 6.43
CA SER A 5 -4.81 7.63 6.08
C SER A 5 -3.87 7.69 7.28
N ILE A 6 -3.27 6.56 7.63
CA ILE A 6 -2.31 6.45 8.73
C ILE A 6 -1.02 5.88 8.16
N ASN A 7 0.12 6.48 8.51
CA ASN A 7 1.43 5.90 8.20
C ASN A 7 1.86 5.03 9.38
N ILE A 8 2.02 3.73 9.14
CA ILE A 8 2.47 2.75 10.14
C ILE A 8 3.54 1.86 9.50
N THR A 9 4.41 1.32 10.34
CA THR A 9 5.45 0.38 9.96
C THR A 9 4.90 -1.02 9.70
N ILE A 10 5.72 -1.87 9.08
CA ILE A 10 5.39 -3.29 8.86
C ILE A 10 5.21 -4.03 10.19
N GLU A 11 5.97 -3.68 11.22
CA GLU A 11 5.85 -4.31 12.54
C GLU A 11 4.52 -3.96 13.20
N GLU A 12 4.12 -2.68 13.14
CA GLU A 12 2.84 -2.23 13.70
C GLU A 12 1.65 -2.86 12.97
N VAL A 13 1.68 -2.97 11.63
CA VAL A 13 0.59 -3.62 10.90
C VAL A 13 0.51 -5.11 11.22
N ASN A 14 1.65 -5.79 11.40
CA ASN A 14 1.66 -7.19 11.80
C ASN A 14 1.05 -7.39 13.20
N LEU A 15 1.37 -6.51 14.15
CA LEU A 15 0.76 -6.54 15.49
C LEU A 15 -0.76 -6.35 15.43
N ILE A 16 -1.24 -5.43 14.59
CA ILE A 16 -2.68 -5.22 14.37
C ILE A 16 -3.31 -6.49 13.80
N LEU A 17 -2.73 -7.08 12.74
CA LEU A 17 -3.23 -8.30 12.11
C LEU A 17 -3.26 -9.49 13.08
N GLU A 18 -2.22 -9.65 13.90
CA GLU A 18 -2.15 -10.68 14.94
C GLU A 18 -3.28 -10.50 15.97
N THR A 19 -3.47 -9.27 16.46
CA THR A 19 -4.54 -8.94 17.41
C THR A 19 -5.92 -9.19 16.82
N LEU A 20 -6.13 -8.89 15.53
CA LEU A 20 -7.38 -9.20 14.83
C LEU A 20 -7.58 -10.72 14.68
N GLY A 21 -6.51 -11.49 14.46
CA GLY A 21 -6.55 -12.95 14.37
C GLY A 21 -6.99 -13.66 15.66
N GLN A 22 -6.88 -13.00 16.81
CA GLN A 22 -7.36 -13.52 18.10
C GLN A 22 -8.87 -13.33 18.31
N ARG A 23 -9.56 -12.59 17.43
CA ARG A 23 -11.01 -12.35 17.50
C ARG A 23 -11.80 -13.31 16.60
N PRO A 24 -13.12 -13.49 16.83
CA PRO A 24 -13.95 -14.30 15.94
C PRO A 24 -13.88 -13.81 14.48
N TYR A 25 -13.59 -14.73 13.56
CA TYR A 25 -13.36 -14.40 12.15
C TYR A 25 -14.49 -13.58 11.51
N VAL A 26 -15.75 -13.88 11.87
CA VAL A 26 -16.95 -13.19 11.37
C VAL A 26 -16.94 -11.68 11.65
N GLU A 27 -16.26 -11.25 12.71
CA GLU A 27 -16.16 -9.83 13.08
C GLU A 27 -15.05 -9.10 12.33
N VAL A 28 -13.96 -9.80 11.97
CA VAL A 28 -12.71 -9.18 11.51
C VAL A 28 -12.40 -9.38 10.03
N PHE A 29 -13.02 -10.35 9.36
CA PHE A 29 -12.65 -10.70 7.98
C PHE A 29 -12.74 -9.53 6.99
N GLN A 30 -13.76 -8.68 7.14
CA GLN A 30 -13.91 -7.50 6.27
C GLN A 30 -12.79 -6.48 6.51
N LEU A 31 -12.38 -6.30 7.77
CA LEU A 31 -11.32 -5.37 8.12
C LEU A 31 -9.96 -5.87 7.62
N ILE A 32 -9.67 -7.16 7.81
CA ILE A 32 -8.43 -7.79 7.32
C ILE A 32 -8.33 -7.67 5.79
N ASN A 33 -9.42 -7.95 5.07
CA ASN A 33 -9.45 -7.81 3.61
C ASN A 33 -9.21 -6.36 3.16
N LYS A 34 -9.78 -5.37 3.87
CA LYS A 34 -9.53 -3.95 3.58
C LYS A 34 -8.07 -3.54 3.83
N ILE A 35 -7.44 -4.05 4.88
CA ILE A 35 -6.02 -3.80 5.17
C ILE A 35 -5.16 -4.41 4.06
N LYS A 36 -5.44 -5.66 3.68
CA LYS A 36 -4.73 -6.35 2.59
C LYS A 36 -4.82 -5.59 1.26
N ALA A 37 -6.03 -5.18 0.87
CA ALA A 37 -6.23 -4.43 -0.38
C ALA A 37 -5.46 -3.10 -0.41
N GLN A 38 -5.38 -2.39 0.73
CA GLN A 38 -4.60 -1.16 0.84
C GLN A 38 -3.10 -1.42 0.74
N ALA A 39 -2.60 -2.48 1.38
CA ALA A 39 -1.19 -2.87 1.30
C ALA A 39 -0.78 -3.23 -0.14
N GLU A 40 -1.58 -4.04 -0.83
CA GLU A 40 -1.33 -4.41 -2.24
C GLU A 40 -1.30 -3.19 -3.17
N ALA A 41 -2.23 -2.25 -2.97
CA ALA A 41 -2.24 -1.00 -3.73
C ALA A 41 -0.99 -0.14 -3.49
N GLN A 42 -0.49 -0.08 -2.26
CA GLN A 42 0.74 0.64 -1.93
C GLN A 42 1.98 0.00 -2.56
N VAL A 43 2.06 -1.34 -2.58
CA VAL A 43 3.16 -2.06 -3.24
C VAL A 43 3.15 -1.80 -4.74
N GLN A 44 1.99 -1.96 -5.41
CA GLN A 44 1.86 -1.69 -6.84
C GLN A 44 2.20 -0.23 -7.19
N ALA A 45 1.72 0.73 -6.40
CA ALA A 45 2.06 2.15 -6.61
C ALA A 45 3.56 2.42 -6.43
N ASN A 46 4.25 1.68 -5.56
CA ASN A 46 5.69 1.77 -5.40
C ASN A 46 6.44 1.19 -6.60
N GLU A 47 6.00 0.04 -7.12
CA GLU A 47 6.57 -0.58 -8.31
C GLU A 47 6.42 0.30 -9.56
N MET A 48 5.24 0.91 -9.75
CA MET A 48 5.02 1.83 -10.88
C MET A 48 5.92 3.06 -10.81
N ARG A 49 6.13 3.65 -9.62
CA ARG A 49 7.04 4.80 -9.43
C ARG A 49 8.50 4.45 -9.67
N GLN A 50 8.90 3.21 -9.38
CA GLN A 50 10.26 2.73 -9.66
C GLN A 50 10.48 2.39 -11.14
N GLN A 51 9.40 2.23 -11.90
CA GLN A 51 9.42 1.90 -13.32
C GLN A 51 9.26 3.13 -14.24
N GLU A 52 9.16 4.35 -13.72
CA GLU A 52 9.29 5.55 -14.56
C GLU A 52 10.69 5.57 -15.18
N PRO A 53 10.82 5.26 -16.49
CA PRO A 53 12.11 5.31 -17.14
C PRO A 53 12.49 6.78 -17.19
N ASN A 54 13.73 7.07 -16.79
CA ASN A 54 14.45 8.31 -17.09
C ASN A 54 13.94 8.89 -18.41
N ARG A 55 13.00 9.85 -18.34
CA ARG A 55 12.43 10.48 -19.52
C ARG A 55 13.54 11.40 -20.00
N GLY A 56 14.36 10.84 -20.89
CA GLY A 56 15.59 11.44 -21.39
C GLY A 56 15.37 12.91 -21.68
N GLU A 57 16.34 13.70 -21.24
CA GLU A 57 16.53 15.08 -21.66
C GLU A 57 16.22 15.19 -23.15
N PRO A 58 15.35 16.12 -23.58
CA PRO A 58 15.11 16.33 -25.00
C PRO A 58 16.47 16.72 -25.62
N ASN A 59 17.04 15.84 -26.42
CA ASN A 59 18.26 16.10 -27.17
C ASN A 59 17.99 17.31 -28.07
N ALA A 60 18.45 18.47 -27.63
CA ALA A 60 18.53 19.68 -28.41
C ALA A 60 19.65 19.50 -29.45
N ASN A 61 19.37 18.74 -30.51
CA ASN A 61 20.17 18.84 -31.73
C ASN A 61 19.29 18.74 -32.97
N LEU A 62 18.75 19.89 -33.36
CA LEU A 62 18.38 20.22 -34.73
C LEU A 62 19.18 21.49 -35.09
N THR A 63 20.42 21.33 -35.53
CA THR A 63 21.13 22.31 -36.36
C THR A 63 22.13 21.57 -37.24
#